data_AF-A0A2V2BF77-F1
#
_entry.id   AF-A0A2V2BF77-F1
#
_cell.length_a   1.000
_cell.length_b   1.000
_cell.length_c   1.000
_cell.angle_alpha   90.00
_cell.angle_beta   90.00
_cell.angle_gamma   90.00
#
_symmetry.space_group_name_H-M   'P 1'
#
loop_
_entity.id
_entity.type
_entity.pdbx_description
1 polymer ?
#
loop_
_entity_poly.entity_id
_entity_poly.type
_entity_poly.pdbx_seq_one_letter_code
_entity_poly.pdbx_strand_id
1 'polypeptide(L)'
;MTDPELIARILGGLTGVVGVAVCLGYGLWRFLALALSAAWAAFRTEPPGGNDPRITPYTGPEPARPAYWSGQMWLDARFAGQAAALTVRYLLTRHWLGLVVRRRLLQGRNGQTGELAANGFGRLLLRLLAPGTALAALLSALLASVLLAGVALFFAVELALVALAALAAVLAGRAAERLWKLALGIRMKCPYPGCYRPFPLAVHLCPGCGAAHRELRPGAFGALRHVCRCGKALPSTLMTGRRGLAARCPHCDRNLPPAVGTTRVVHLPLIGGTSAGKTMLLAAMLDGLRSWSHESGLTVEYASPDDLREANTLGQSLNRTGWALKTQGGQPRALMLLVGHGRRRRLLYLYDPMGESFRDADTTRGQGYLAHADGVLLVTDVLAAPVVRRALHAGDTERAEAARPADLGPVETYAGFTGELQGLGGRRGRLPVATVVTKRDALDRLDSLPRPAEPVEAWLAEIGLDELVRALGHDFAAARYWVVSARAATGAGALDSERRRAAEPVLWLLSRTGLRVGGLVRDRPDAQARRDTRARRDTEGAQDVRDVQDAQVGHGEERSNTP
;
A
#
# COMPACT_ATOMS: atom_id res chain seq x y z
N MET A 1 -56.83 -2.02 -82.02
CA MET A 1 -57.45 -1.26 -80.92
C MET A 1 -56.83 -1.75 -79.62
N THR A 2 -55.88 -1.00 -79.08
CA THR A 2 -55.31 -1.27 -77.75
C THR A 2 -56.33 -0.86 -76.71
N ASP A 3 -56.65 -1.79 -75.80
CA ASP A 3 -57.66 -1.58 -74.76
C ASP A 3 -57.21 -0.46 -73.81
N PRO A 4 -57.93 0.69 -73.74
CA PRO A 4 -57.53 1.81 -72.90
C PRO A 4 -57.50 1.46 -71.40
N GLU A 5 -58.24 0.43 -70.96
CA GLU A 5 -58.12 -0.10 -69.60
C GLU A 5 -56.76 -0.78 -69.35
N LEU A 6 -56.23 -1.49 -70.33
CA LEU A 6 -54.95 -2.20 -70.22
C LEU A 6 -53.78 -1.19 -70.18
N ILE A 7 -53.83 -0.15 -71.01
CA ILE A 7 -52.82 0.93 -71.00
C ILE A 7 -52.87 1.70 -69.68
N ALA A 8 -54.06 2.02 -69.16
CA ALA A 8 -54.20 2.70 -67.86
C ALA A 8 -53.70 1.84 -66.69
N ARG A 9 -53.93 0.52 -66.72
CA ARG A 9 -53.41 -0.42 -65.71
C ARG A 9 -51.90 -0.56 -65.77
N ILE A 10 -51.32 -0.64 -66.97
CA ILE A 10 -49.86 -0.76 -67.15
C ILE A 10 -49.15 0.55 -66.80
N LEU A 11 -49.63 1.70 -67.28
CA LEU A 11 -49.05 3.01 -66.90
C LEU A 11 -49.21 3.28 -65.40
N GLY A 12 -50.36 2.96 -64.81
CA GLY A 12 -50.60 3.07 -63.37
C GLY A 12 -49.69 2.15 -62.55
N GLY A 13 -49.44 0.93 -63.03
CA GLY A 13 -48.51 -0.02 -62.42
C GLY A 13 -47.06 0.46 -62.48
N LEU A 14 -46.58 0.92 -63.65
CA LEU A 14 -45.20 1.36 -63.86
C LEU A 14 -44.90 2.67 -63.11
N THR A 15 -45.83 3.64 -63.13
CA THR A 15 -45.71 4.88 -62.34
C THR A 15 -45.82 4.61 -60.84
N GLY A 16 -46.63 3.62 -60.43
CA GLY A 16 -46.69 3.12 -59.07
C GLY A 16 -45.35 2.52 -58.60
N VAL A 17 -44.72 1.67 -59.42
CA VAL A 17 -43.44 1.02 -59.08
C VAL A 17 -42.29 2.03 -59.00
N VAL A 18 -42.15 2.91 -60.00
CA VAL A 18 -41.11 3.94 -60.00
C VAL A 18 -41.34 4.95 -58.87
N GLY A 19 -42.60 5.35 -58.65
CA GLY A 19 -42.98 6.23 -57.55
C GLY A 19 -42.69 5.61 -56.18
N VAL A 20 -42.96 4.32 -56.00
CA VAL A 20 -42.61 3.57 -54.78
C VAL A 20 -41.10 3.50 -54.61
N ALA A 21 -40.32 3.17 -55.65
CA ALA A 21 -38.86 3.09 -55.56
C ALA A 21 -38.20 4.43 -55.20
N VAL A 22 -38.63 5.52 -55.84
CA VAL A 22 -38.13 6.88 -55.55
C VAL A 22 -38.56 7.35 -54.16
N CYS A 23 -39.81 7.12 -53.77
CA CYS A 23 -40.29 7.45 -52.42
C CYS A 23 -39.61 6.60 -51.35
N LEU A 24 -39.26 5.35 -51.65
CA LEU A 24 -38.60 4.44 -50.72
C LEU A 24 -37.14 4.87 -50.49
N GLY A 25 -36.42 5.24 -51.54
CA GLY A 25 -35.06 5.79 -51.45
C GLY A 25 -35.00 7.14 -50.73
N TYR A 26 -35.81 8.11 -51.17
CA TYR A 26 -35.87 9.44 -50.52
C TYR A 26 -36.38 9.35 -49.08
N GLY A 27 -37.43 8.55 -48.85
CA GLY A 27 -38.02 8.30 -47.54
C GLY A 27 -36.99 7.73 -46.57
N LEU A 28 -36.28 6.66 -46.98
CA LEU A 28 -35.25 6.00 -46.18
C LEU A 28 -34.18 6.99 -45.70
N TRP A 29 -33.59 7.75 -46.62
CA TRP A 29 -32.56 8.73 -46.27
C TRP A 29 -33.07 9.84 -45.36
N ARG A 30 -34.31 10.30 -45.56
CA ARG A 30 -34.93 11.32 -44.71
C ARG A 30 -35.20 10.80 -43.29
N PHE A 31 -35.67 9.55 -43.15
CA PHE A 31 -35.82 8.89 -41.84
C PHE A 31 -34.48 8.76 -41.13
N LEU A 32 -33.45 8.26 -41.83
CA LEU A 32 -32.10 8.10 -41.28
C LEU A 32 -31.50 9.44 -40.84
N ALA A 33 -31.48 10.44 -41.72
CA ALA A 33 -30.87 11.74 -41.43
C ALA A 33 -31.50 12.41 -40.21
N LEU A 34 -32.83 12.42 -40.12
CA LEU A 34 -33.53 13.04 -38.99
C LEU A 34 -33.36 12.23 -37.71
N ALA A 35 -33.44 10.90 -37.77
CA ALA A 35 -33.24 10.05 -36.60
C ALA A 35 -31.81 10.15 -36.06
N LEU A 36 -30.79 10.16 -36.93
CA LEU A 36 -29.40 10.36 -36.56
C LEU A 36 -29.17 11.77 -36.00
N SER A 37 -29.81 12.80 -36.57
CA SER A 37 -29.72 14.16 -36.04
C SER A 37 -30.30 14.28 -34.62
N ALA A 38 -31.39 13.55 -34.34
CA ALA A 38 -32.00 13.48 -33.02
C ALA A 38 -31.10 12.73 -32.02
N ALA A 39 -30.50 11.61 -32.44
CA ALA A 39 -29.51 10.89 -31.64
C ALA A 39 -28.26 11.76 -31.34
N TRP A 40 -27.76 12.49 -32.34
CA TRP A 40 -26.64 13.42 -32.17
C TRP A 40 -26.98 14.57 -31.23
N ALA A 41 -28.20 15.10 -31.32
CA ALA A 41 -28.67 16.12 -30.38
C ALA A 41 -28.71 15.60 -28.94
N ALA A 42 -28.97 14.32 -28.72
CA ALA A 42 -28.87 13.71 -27.40
C ALA A 42 -27.42 13.69 -26.88
N PHE A 43 -26.41 13.53 -27.74
CA PHE A 43 -25.00 13.53 -27.30
C PHE A 43 -24.38 14.92 -27.12
N ARG A 44 -25.10 16.00 -27.48
CA ARG A 44 -24.57 17.35 -27.28
C ARG A 44 -24.38 17.60 -25.78
N THR A 45 -23.14 17.94 -25.42
CA THR A 45 -22.78 18.36 -24.07
C THR A 45 -23.42 19.70 -23.77
N GLU A 46 -24.23 19.78 -22.73
CA GLU A 46 -24.69 21.06 -22.19
C GLU A 46 -23.52 21.84 -21.59
N PRO A 47 -23.58 23.19 -21.59
CA PRO A 47 -22.57 24.01 -20.94
C PRO A 47 -22.39 23.62 -19.46
N PRO A 48 -21.16 23.71 -18.92
CA PRO A 48 -20.89 23.32 -17.54
C PRO A 48 -21.75 24.12 -16.56
N GLY A 49 -22.49 23.42 -15.69
CA GLY A 49 -23.43 24.01 -14.72
C GLY A 49 -24.91 23.91 -15.12
N GLY A 50 -25.22 23.43 -16.33
CA GLY A 50 -26.57 23.06 -16.73
C GLY A 50 -27.11 21.88 -15.92
N ASN A 51 -28.40 21.92 -15.60
CA ASN A 51 -29.11 20.79 -15.00
C ASN A 51 -29.43 19.77 -16.10
N ASP A 52 -28.51 18.83 -16.36
CA ASP A 52 -28.80 17.69 -17.22
C ASP A 52 -29.52 16.61 -16.39
N PRO A 53 -30.81 16.33 -16.66
CA PRO A 53 -31.59 15.35 -15.90
C PRO A 53 -31.04 13.91 -16.04
N ARG A 54 -30.15 13.65 -17.00
CA ARG A 54 -29.50 12.35 -17.18
C ARG A 54 -28.36 12.12 -16.20
N ILE A 55 -27.78 13.17 -15.65
CA ILE A 55 -26.67 13.08 -14.70
C ILE A 55 -27.27 13.00 -13.30
N THR A 56 -27.41 11.78 -12.78
CA THR A 56 -27.88 11.61 -11.40
C THR A 56 -26.73 11.91 -10.44
N PRO A 57 -26.88 12.87 -9.51
CA PRO A 57 -25.84 13.15 -8.53
C PRO A 57 -25.61 11.91 -7.64
N TYR A 58 -24.36 11.46 -7.58
CA TYR A 58 -24.00 10.33 -6.73
C TYR A 58 -24.07 10.73 -5.25
N THR A 59 -25.07 10.20 -4.54
CA THR A 59 -25.34 10.45 -3.11
C THR A 59 -24.60 9.51 -2.16
N GLY A 60 -23.76 8.62 -2.68
CA GLY A 60 -23.05 7.66 -1.83
C GLY A 60 -21.96 8.29 -0.94
N PRO A 61 -21.39 7.48 -0.03
CA PRO A 61 -20.47 7.95 1.01
C PRO A 61 -19.09 8.36 0.49
N GLU A 62 -18.69 7.89 -0.70
CA GLU A 62 -17.43 8.27 -1.32
C GLU A 62 -17.58 9.65 -2.00
N PRO A 63 -16.77 10.66 -1.65
CA PRO A 63 -16.87 12.01 -2.20
C PRO A 63 -16.24 12.12 -3.61
N ALA A 64 -16.45 11.11 -4.46
CA ALA A 64 -15.96 11.04 -5.84
C ALA A 64 -17.13 10.93 -6.83
N ARG A 65 -16.90 11.42 -8.05
CA ARG A 65 -17.83 11.24 -9.18
C ARG A 65 -17.62 9.84 -9.76
N PRO A 66 -18.67 9.04 -10.00
CA PRO A 66 -18.56 7.80 -10.75
C PRO A 66 -17.93 8.06 -12.12
N ALA A 67 -17.09 7.14 -12.59
CA ALA A 67 -16.51 7.25 -13.91
C ALA A 67 -17.59 7.07 -14.97
N TYR A 68 -17.45 7.76 -16.11
CA TYR A 68 -18.46 7.72 -17.19
C TYR A 68 -18.80 6.30 -17.64
N TRP A 69 -17.79 5.45 -17.80
CA TRP A 69 -17.93 4.04 -18.20
C TRP A 69 -18.67 3.16 -17.17
N SER A 70 -18.79 3.60 -15.92
CA SER A 70 -19.42 2.81 -14.85
C SER A 70 -20.95 2.78 -14.91
N GLY A 71 -21.58 3.72 -15.64
CA GLY A 71 -23.04 3.75 -15.77
C GLY A 71 -23.57 4.81 -16.74
N GLN A 72 -23.06 6.04 -16.67
CA GLN A 72 -23.57 7.17 -17.47
C GLN A 72 -23.53 6.87 -18.98
N MET A 73 -22.47 6.21 -19.45
CA MET A 73 -22.31 5.82 -20.85
C MET A 73 -23.49 5.00 -21.40
N TRP A 74 -24.06 4.10 -20.60
CA TRP A 74 -25.20 3.27 -21.01
C TRP A 74 -26.51 4.04 -21.00
N LEU A 75 -26.67 4.97 -20.05
CA LEU A 75 -27.82 5.87 -20.01
C LEU A 75 -27.83 6.75 -21.26
N ASP A 76 -26.71 7.38 -21.60
CA ASP A 76 -26.62 8.27 -22.75
C ASP A 76 -26.86 7.51 -24.07
N ALA A 77 -26.32 6.30 -24.22
CA ALA A 77 -26.59 5.43 -25.37
C ALA A 77 -28.08 5.06 -25.49
N ARG A 78 -28.73 4.73 -24.37
CA ARG A 78 -30.18 4.43 -24.34
C ARG A 78 -31.02 5.65 -24.72
N PHE A 79 -30.69 6.83 -24.19
CA PHE A 79 -31.39 8.07 -24.54
C PHE A 79 -31.25 8.41 -26.02
N ALA A 80 -30.05 8.27 -26.60
CA ALA A 80 -29.83 8.47 -28.02
C ALA A 80 -30.63 7.49 -28.89
N GLY A 81 -30.66 6.21 -28.53
CA GLY A 81 -31.46 5.19 -29.22
C GLY A 81 -32.97 5.46 -29.14
N GLN A 82 -33.46 5.87 -27.96
CA GLN A 82 -34.86 6.25 -27.77
C GLN A 82 -35.24 7.48 -28.60
N ALA A 83 -34.38 8.50 -28.66
CA ALA A 83 -34.60 9.70 -29.47
C ALA A 83 -34.72 9.36 -30.97
N ALA A 84 -33.84 8.49 -31.48
CA ALA A 84 -33.92 8.01 -32.86
C ALA A 84 -35.22 7.24 -33.13
N ALA A 85 -35.58 6.29 -32.26
CA ALA A 85 -36.80 5.48 -32.41
C ALA A 85 -38.08 6.33 -32.34
N LEU A 86 -38.14 7.29 -31.42
CA LEU A 86 -39.26 8.23 -31.30
C LEU A 86 -39.39 9.10 -32.55
N THR A 87 -38.27 9.52 -33.13
CA THR A 87 -38.24 10.32 -34.37
C THR A 87 -38.78 9.53 -35.56
N VAL A 88 -38.35 8.27 -35.73
CA VAL A 88 -38.89 7.39 -36.78
C VAL A 88 -40.39 7.18 -36.59
N ARG A 89 -40.83 6.87 -35.36
CA ARG A 89 -42.26 6.70 -35.04
C ARG A 89 -43.07 7.96 -35.33
N TYR A 90 -42.55 9.13 -34.96
CA TYR A 90 -43.20 10.41 -35.22
C TYR A 90 -43.33 10.70 -36.72
N LEU A 91 -42.23 10.55 -37.47
CA LEU A 91 -42.21 10.77 -38.91
C LEU A 91 -43.17 9.82 -39.64
N LEU A 92 -43.23 8.55 -39.24
CA LEU A 92 -44.14 7.58 -39.83
C LEU A 92 -45.60 7.93 -39.52
N THR A 93 -45.95 8.04 -38.24
CA THR A 93 -47.36 8.13 -37.80
C THR A 93 -47.96 9.50 -38.02
N ARG A 94 -47.25 10.58 -37.67
CA ARG A 94 -47.79 11.95 -37.70
C ARG A 94 -47.55 12.61 -39.04
N HIS A 95 -46.35 12.48 -39.61
CA HIS A 95 -45.99 13.17 -40.84
C HIS A 95 -46.47 12.42 -42.09
N TRP A 96 -45.98 11.21 -42.34
CA TRP A 96 -46.29 10.46 -43.56
C TRP A 96 -47.73 9.92 -43.56
N LEU A 97 -48.12 9.11 -42.58
CA LEU A 97 -49.47 8.52 -42.56
C LEU A 97 -50.55 9.56 -42.24
N GLY A 98 -50.33 10.39 -41.23
CA GLY A 98 -51.29 11.40 -40.78
C GLY A 98 -51.44 12.59 -41.73
N LEU A 99 -50.33 13.23 -42.09
CA LEU A 99 -50.32 14.50 -42.82
C LEU A 99 -50.32 14.28 -44.34
N VAL A 100 -49.39 13.48 -44.86
CA VAL A 100 -49.22 13.28 -46.31
C VAL A 100 -50.31 12.36 -46.88
N VAL A 101 -50.50 11.17 -46.32
CA VAL A 101 -51.47 10.19 -46.84
C VAL A 101 -52.90 10.60 -46.48
N ARG A 102 -53.22 10.67 -45.17
CA ARG A 102 -54.61 10.85 -44.71
C ARG A 102 -55.18 12.24 -44.97
N ARG A 103 -54.42 13.31 -44.68
CA ARG A 103 -54.92 14.70 -44.82
C ARG A 103 -54.69 15.32 -46.19
N ARG A 104 -53.70 14.88 -46.97
CA ARG A 104 -53.41 15.45 -48.30
C ARG A 104 -53.86 14.53 -49.43
N LEU A 105 -53.18 13.40 -49.65
CA LEU A 105 -53.39 12.55 -50.83
C LEU A 105 -54.81 11.98 -50.91
N LEU A 106 -55.39 11.48 -49.81
CA LEU A 106 -56.78 10.99 -49.80
C LEU A 106 -57.82 12.10 -50.05
N GLN A 107 -57.47 13.35 -49.73
CA GLN A 107 -58.33 14.51 -50.02
C GLN A 107 -58.13 15.06 -51.44
N GLY A 108 -57.26 14.46 -52.26
CA GLY A 108 -56.94 14.96 -53.61
C GLY A 108 -56.04 16.20 -53.61
N ARG A 109 -55.26 16.40 -52.54
CA ARG A 109 -54.26 17.46 -52.41
C ARG A 109 -52.85 16.92 -52.66
N ASN A 110 -51.98 17.74 -53.24
CA ASN A 110 -50.58 17.39 -53.50
C ASN A 110 -49.87 17.03 -52.17
N GLY A 111 -49.13 15.91 -52.16
CA GLY A 111 -48.44 15.41 -50.97
C GLY A 111 -47.35 16.35 -50.43
N GLN A 112 -46.67 17.10 -51.31
CA GLN A 112 -45.59 18.03 -50.95
C GLN A 112 -46.14 19.43 -50.64
N THR A 113 -46.87 20.04 -51.58
CA THR A 113 -47.33 21.45 -51.46
C THR A 113 -48.63 21.59 -50.66
N GLY A 114 -49.45 20.54 -50.58
CA GLY A 114 -50.75 20.59 -49.90
C GLY A 114 -51.86 21.27 -50.71
N GLU A 115 -51.56 21.76 -51.92
CA GLU A 115 -52.51 22.42 -52.82
C GLU A 115 -53.54 21.43 -53.37
N LEU A 116 -54.76 21.90 -53.60
CA LEU A 116 -55.83 21.09 -54.17
C LEU A 116 -55.60 20.89 -55.67
N ALA A 117 -55.74 19.67 -56.18
CA ALA A 117 -55.65 19.45 -57.62
C ALA A 117 -56.82 20.15 -58.35
N ALA A 118 -56.47 20.90 -59.40
CA ALA A 118 -57.41 21.71 -60.18
C ALA A 118 -58.52 20.87 -60.85
N ASN A 119 -58.19 19.67 -61.31
CA ASN A 119 -59.08 18.82 -62.10
C ASN A 119 -59.50 17.55 -61.33
N GLY A 120 -60.72 17.06 -61.60
CA GLY A 120 -61.28 15.85 -60.98
C GLY A 120 -60.43 14.59 -61.23
N PHE A 121 -59.84 14.48 -62.42
CA PHE A 121 -58.91 13.41 -62.77
C PHE A 121 -57.63 13.43 -61.91
N GLY A 122 -57.04 14.61 -61.69
CA GLY A 122 -55.87 14.77 -60.82
C GLY A 122 -56.16 14.40 -59.35
N ARG A 123 -57.37 14.72 -58.86
CA ARG A 123 -57.82 14.31 -57.53
C ARG A 123 -57.93 12.79 -57.40
N LEU A 124 -58.44 12.11 -58.44
CA LEU A 124 -58.52 10.64 -58.47
C LEU A 124 -57.13 10.01 -58.48
N LEU A 125 -56.22 10.52 -59.31
CA LEU A 125 -54.84 10.04 -59.40
C LEU A 125 -54.09 10.14 -58.06
N LEU A 126 -54.22 11.27 -57.35
CA LEU A 126 -53.60 11.46 -56.04
C LEU A 126 -54.14 10.50 -54.96
N ARG A 127 -55.44 10.17 -55.02
CA ARG A 127 -56.04 9.16 -54.15
C ARG A 127 -55.51 7.76 -54.43
N LEU A 128 -55.31 7.43 -55.71
CA LEU A 128 -54.74 6.14 -56.14
C LEU A 128 -53.26 5.99 -55.74
N LEU A 129 -52.52 7.09 -55.62
CA LEU A 129 -51.13 7.11 -55.14
C LEU A 129 -51.00 6.99 -53.61
N ALA A 130 -52.07 7.26 -52.86
CA ALA A 130 -52.07 7.21 -51.39
C ALA A 130 -51.66 5.84 -50.79
N PRO A 131 -52.18 4.67 -51.23
CA PRO A 131 -51.75 3.38 -50.70
C PRO A 131 -50.29 3.06 -51.02
N GLY A 132 -49.81 3.39 -52.23
CA GLY A 132 -48.42 3.17 -52.63
C GLY A 132 -47.44 4.01 -51.81
N THR A 133 -47.76 5.27 -51.55
CA THR A 133 -46.95 6.14 -50.68
C THR A 133 -46.98 5.70 -49.21
N ALA A 134 -48.11 5.21 -48.71
CA ALA A 134 -48.21 4.64 -47.37
C ALA A 134 -47.32 3.39 -47.22
N LEU A 135 -47.37 2.48 -48.21
CA LEU A 135 -46.54 1.28 -48.25
C LEU A 135 -45.05 1.64 -48.34
N ALA A 136 -44.67 2.59 -49.21
CA ALA A 136 -43.30 3.07 -49.32
C ALA A 136 -42.80 3.66 -47.99
N ALA A 137 -43.61 4.49 -47.31
CA ALA A 137 -43.25 5.05 -46.01
C ALA A 137 -43.08 3.99 -44.91
N LEU A 138 -43.95 2.95 -44.90
CA LEU A 138 -43.83 1.82 -43.98
C LEU A 138 -42.54 1.03 -44.23
N LEU A 139 -42.24 0.70 -45.49
CA LEU A 139 -41.01 -0.01 -45.86
C LEU A 139 -39.75 0.81 -45.56
N SER A 140 -39.77 2.11 -45.86
CA SER A 140 -38.67 3.03 -45.51
C SER A 140 -38.46 3.11 -44.00
N ALA A 141 -39.54 3.23 -43.21
CA ALA A 141 -39.44 3.29 -41.76
C ALA A 141 -38.95 1.96 -41.17
N LEU A 142 -39.38 0.82 -41.70
CA LEU A 142 -38.91 -0.50 -41.33
C LEU A 142 -37.42 -0.65 -41.62
N LEU A 143 -36.99 -0.36 -42.85
CA LEU A 143 -35.59 -0.46 -43.25
C LEU A 143 -34.70 0.52 -42.47
N ALA A 144 -35.14 1.76 -42.26
CA ALA A 144 -34.45 2.72 -41.40
C ALA A 144 -34.32 2.20 -39.96
N SER A 145 -35.38 1.61 -39.40
CA SER A 145 -35.36 1.06 -38.04
C SER A 145 -34.37 -0.11 -37.92
N VAL A 146 -34.31 -0.99 -38.92
CA VAL A 146 -33.35 -2.10 -38.97
C VAL A 146 -31.91 -1.58 -39.04
N LEU A 147 -31.63 -0.59 -39.90
CA LEU A 147 -30.29 0.01 -40.00
C LEU A 147 -29.89 0.73 -38.71
N LEU A 148 -30.80 1.50 -38.10
CA LEU A 148 -30.56 2.19 -36.84
C LEU A 148 -30.36 1.21 -35.68
N ALA A 149 -31.10 0.10 -35.65
CA ALA A 149 -30.90 -0.96 -34.68
C ALA A 149 -29.51 -1.62 -34.84
N GLY A 150 -29.06 -1.85 -36.08
CA GLY A 150 -27.72 -2.33 -36.37
C GLY A 150 -26.62 -1.36 -35.89
N VAL A 151 -26.79 -0.06 -36.15
CA VAL A 151 -25.88 0.98 -35.65
C VAL A 151 -25.87 1.03 -34.12
N ALA A 152 -27.04 0.99 -33.48
CA ALA A 152 -27.15 0.98 -32.02
C ALA A 152 -26.51 -0.26 -31.39
N LEU A 153 -26.67 -1.43 -32.03
CA LEU A 153 -26.01 -2.67 -31.60
C LEU A 153 -24.48 -2.55 -31.72
N PHE A 154 -23.98 -2.03 -32.85
CA PHE A 154 -22.55 -1.82 -33.05
C PHE A 154 -21.97 -0.90 -31.97
N PHE A 155 -22.60 0.26 -31.72
CA PHE A 155 -22.18 1.14 -30.62
C PHE A 155 -22.28 0.44 -29.25
N ALA A 156 -23.35 -0.31 -28.97
CA ALA A 156 -23.46 -1.04 -27.71
C ALA A 156 -22.32 -2.05 -27.51
N VAL A 157 -21.86 -2.71 -28.58
CA VAL A 157 -20.70 -3.60 -28.55
C VAL A 157 -19.42 -2.81 -28.25
N GLU A 158 -19.19 -1.66 -28.89
CA GLU A 158 -18.04 -0.80 -28.59
C GLU A 158 -18.03 -0.34 -27.14
N LEU A 159 -19.17 0.11 -26.61
CA LEU A 159 -19.32 0.53 -25.21
C LEU A 159 -19.09 -0.65 -24.25
N ALA A 160 -19.54 -1.86 -24.59
CA ALA A 160 -19.26 -3.06 -23.83
C ALA A 160 -17.75 -3.38 -23.81
N LEU A 161 -17.06 -3.25 -24.95
CA LEU A 161 -15.61 -3.45 -25.03
C LEU A 161 -14.85 -2.41 -24.20
N VAL A 162 -15.26 -1.14 -24.22
CA VAL A 162 -14.71 -0.08 -23.37
C VAL A 162 -14.92 -0.40 -21.88
N ALA A 163 -16.13 -0.82 -21.50
CA ALA A 163 -16.42 -1.21 -20.13
C ALA A 163 -15.59 -2.43 -19.68
N LEU A 164 -15.44 -3.44 -20.55
CA LEU A 164 -14.61 -4.61 -20.30
C LEU A 164 -13.13 -4.25 -20.15
N ALA A 165 -12.60 -3.40 -21.03
CA ALA A 165 -11.24 -2.90 -20.95
C ALA A 165 -10.99 -2.10 -19.65
N ALA A 166 -11.95 -1.25 -19.26
CA ALA A 166 -11.90 -0.52 -18.00
C ALA A 166 -11.93 -1.46 -16.78
N LEU A 167 -12.80 -2.48 -16.79
CA LEU A 167 -12.86 -3.50 -15.75
C LEU A 167 -11.56 -4.30 -15.67
N ALA A 168 -11.00 -4.72 -16.80
CA ALA A 168 -9.72 -5.40 -16.89
C ALA A 168 -8.60 -4.52 -16.30
N ALA A 169 -8.56 -3.22 -16.63
CA ALA A 169 -7.61 -2.27 -16.07
C ALA A 169 -7.77 -2.10 -14.54
N VAL A 170 -9.02 -2.08 -14.03
CA VAL A 170 -9.30 -2.05 -12.59
C VAL A 170 -8.77 -3.31 -11.89
N LEU A 171 -9.07 -4.49 -12.44
CA LEU A 171 -8.62 -5.77 -11.88
C LEU A 171 -7.10 -5.90 -11.93
N ALA A 172 -6.48 -5.57 -13.07
CA ALA A 172 -5.03 -5.56 -13.24
C ALA A 172 -4.36 -4.59 -12.28
N GLY A 173 -4.89 -3.36 -12.13
CA GLY A 173 -4.36 -2.39 -11.17
C GLY A 173 -4.45 -2.86 -9.72
N ARG A 174 -5.57 -3.48 -9.32
CA ARG A 174 -5.74 -4.08 -7.99
C ARG A 174 -4.79 -5.25 -7.77
N ALA A 175 -4.64 -6.12 -8.76
CA ALA A 175 -3.75 -7.28 -8.71
C ALA A 175 -2.28 -6.84 -8.62
N ALA A 176 -1.85 -5.89 -9.45
CA ALA A 176 -0.51 -5.33 -9.44
C ALA A 176 -0.17 -4.70 -8.09
N GLU A 177 -1.08 -3.90 -7.51
CA GLU A 177 -0.84 -3.28 -6.20
C GLU A 177 -0.75 -4.32 -5.07
N ARG A 178 -1.61 -5.35 -5.11
CA ARG A 178 -1.56 -6.47 -4.15
C ARG A 178 -0.25 -7.25 -4.28
N LEU A 179 0.13 -7.62 -5.50
CA LEU A 179 1.36 -8.36 -5.77
C LEU A 179 2.60 -7.56 -5.34
N TRP A 180 2.62 -6.26 -5.62
CA TRP A 180 3.67 -5.35 -5.17
C TRP A 180 3.79 -5.30 -3.65
N LYS A 181 2.66 -5.14 -2.94
CA LYS A 181 2.63 -5.14 -1.47
C LYS A 181 3.12 -6.48 -0.90
N LEU A 182 2.73 -7.60 -1.52
CA LEU A 182 3.18 -8.94 -1.12
C LEU A 182 4.68 -9.11 -1.36
N ALA A 183 5.18 -8.77 -2.54
CA ALA A 183 6.60 -8.87 -2.90
C ALA A 183 7.51 -8.03 -1.99
N LEU A 184 7.03 -6.87 -1.53
CA LEU A 184 7.77 -6.01 -0.60
C LEU A 184 7.47 -6.30 0.89
N GLY A 185 6.55 -7.22 1.21
CA GLY A 185 6.14 -7.52 2.58
C GLY A 185 5.48 -6.32 3.29
N ILE A 186 4.82 -5.44 2.55
CA ILE A 186 4.14 -4.26 3.08
C ILE A 186 2.82 -4.66 3.72
N ARG A 187 2.73 -4.50 5.03
CA ARG A 187 1.50 -4.69 5.80
C ARG A 187 1.20 -3.41 6.56
N MET A 188 0.02 -2.85 6.36
CA MET A 188 -0.40 -1.62 7.04
C MET A 188 -1.11 -1.99 8.34
N LYS A 189 -0.61 -1.41 9.43
CA LYS A 189 -1.17 -1.52 10.77
C LYS A 189 -1.14 -0.14 11.40
N CYS A 190 -2.13 0.15 12.25
CA CYS A 190 -2.17 1.42 12.94
C CYS A 190 -1.05 1.47 14.01
N PRO A 191 -0.20 2.51 14.05
CA PRO A 191 0.81 2.66 15.10
C PRO A 191 0.24 3.19 16.42
N TYR A 192 -1.00 3.68 16.41
CA TYR A 192 -1.53 4.45 17.52
C TYR A 192 -2.10 3.59 18.65
N PRO A 193 -1.89 4.02 19.91
CA PRO A 193 -2.47 3.36 21.08
C PRO A 193 -3.99 3.29 20.99
N GLY A 194 -4.56 2.14 21.39
CA GLY A 194 -5.99 1.86 21.38
C GLY A 194 -6.53 1.36 20.03
N CYS A 195 -5.73 1.43 18.97
CA CYS A 195 -6.12 0.94 17.66
C CYS A 195 -5.37 -0.36 17.31
N TYR A 196 -4.08 -0.27 16.95
CA TYR A 196 -3.23 -1.39 16.48
C TYR A 196 -3.80 -2.28 15.36
N ARG A 197 -5.01 -2.01 14.85
CA ARG A 197 -5.69 -2.86 13.87
C ARG A 197 -5.02 -2.81 12.50
N PRO A 198 -4.93 -3.95 11.80
CA PRO A 198 -4.56 -3.96 10.40
C PRO A 198 -5.65 -3.29 9.54
N PHE A 199 -5.24 -2.71 8.42
CA PHE A 199 -6.18 -2.19 7.42
C PHE A 199 -5.62 -2.35 6.00
N PRO A 200 -6.46 -2.71 5.00
CA PRO A 200 -5.99 -2.94 3.63
C PRO A 200 -5.82 -1.65 2.82
N LEU A 201 -6.47 -0.56 3.23
CA LEU A 201 -6.45 0.75 2.59
C LEU A 201 -6.64 1.85 3.65
N ALA A 202 -5.82 2.89 3.58
CA ALA A 202 -5.97 4.09 4.41
C ALA A 202 -7.03 5.03 3.80
N VAL A 203 -7.61 5.90 4.63
CA VAL A 203 -8.48 6.97 4.15
C VAL A 203 -7.60 8.11 3.64
N HIS A 204 -7.78 8.54 2.40
CA HIS A 204 -6.94 9.59 1.80
C HIS A 204 -7.71 10.91 1.73
N LEU A 205 -7.05 12.01 2.04
CA LEU A 205 -7.66 13.34 2.00
C LEU A 205 -7.44 13.99 0.64
N CYS A 206 -8.47 14.64 0.11
CA CYS A 206 -8.35 15.47 -1.08
C CYS A 206 -7.51 16.73 -0.75
N PRO A 207 -6.43 17.04 -1.51
CA PRO A 207 -5.63 18.22 -1.27
C PRO A 207 -6.35 19.53 -1.67
N GLY A 208 -7.45 19.45 -2.42
CA GLY A 208 -8.23 20.62 -2.82
C GLY A 208 -9.29 21.03 -1.80
N CYS A 209 -9.98 20.08 -1.18
CA CYS A 209 -11.11 20.37 -0.29
C CYS A 209 -11.10 19.62 1.06
N GLY A 210 -10.08 18.79 1.32
CA GLY A 210 -9.98 18.01 2.56
C GLY A 210 -10.94 16.82 2.67
N ALA A 211 -11.78 16.55 1.67
CA ALA A 211 -12.74 15.44 1.71
C ALA A 211 -12.05 14.08 1.89
N ALA A 212 -12.63 13.21 2.71
CA ALA A 212 -12.09 11.90 3.08
C ALA A 212 -12.54 10.81 2.10
N HIS A 213 -11.60 10.29 1.31
CA HIS A 213 -11.80 9.22 0.35
C HIS A 213 -11.45 7.86 0.98
N ARG A 214 -12.46 7.04 1.26
CA ARG A 214 -12.29 5.72 1.89
C ARG A 214 -12.04 4.63 0.86
N GLU A 215 -12.50 4.84 -0.37
CA GLU A 215 -12.43 3.87 -1.46
C GLU A 215 -11.49 4.36 -2.58
N LEU A 216 -10.38 5.03 -2.25
CA LEU A 216 -9.38 5.49 -3.22
C LEU A 216 -8.49 4.34 -3.74
N ARG A 217 -9.11 3.43 -4.49
CA ARG A 217 -8.48 2.32 -5.22
C ARG A 217 -9.19 2.15 -6.56
N PRO A 218 -8.54 1.54 -7.58
CA PRO A 218 -9.16 1.33 -8.89
C PRO A 218 -10.56 0.73 -8.74
N GLY A 219 -11.57 1.32 -9.38
CA GLY A 219 -12.96 0.90 -9.22
C GLY A 219 -13.94 1.73 -10.04
N ALA A 220 -15.20 1.74 -9.63
CA ALA A 220 -16.29 2.45 -10.32
C ALA A 220 -16.07 3.98 -10.41
N PHE A 221 -15.27 4.57 -9.51
CA PHE A 221 -14.91 5.99 -9.52
C PHE A 221 -13.70 6.30 -10.42
N GLY A 222 -13.09 5.28 -11.02
CA GLY A 222 -12.00 5.40 -11.99
C GLY A 222 -10.94 4.31 -11.86
N ALA A 223 -10.35 3.92 -12.98
CA ALA A 223 -9.28 2.92 -12.99
C ALA A 223 -7.96 3.49 -12.46
N LEU A 224 -7.54 4.67 -12.96
CA LEU A 224 -6.26 5.30 -12.61
C LEU A 224 -6.40 6.53 -11.72
N ARG A 225 -7.51 7.26 -11.85
CA ARG A 225 -7.78 8.49 -11.11
C ARG A 225 -9.26 8.58 -10.76
N HIS A 226 -9.55 9.07 -9.57
CA HIS A 226 -10.90 9.46 -9.15
C HIS A 226 -11.03 10.97 -9.27
N VAL A 227 -12.21 11.47 -9.64
CA VAL A 227 -12.49 12.91 -9.63
C VAL A 227 -13.28 13.23 -8.38
N CYS A 228 -12.69 13.99 -7.46
CA CYS A 228 -13.37 14.46 -6.25
C CYS A 228 -14.56 15.37 -6.63
N ARG A 229 -15.55 15.51 -5.75
CA ARG A 229 -16.67 16.44 -5.96
C ARG A 229 -16.22 17.88 -6.24
N CYS A 230 -15.10 18.32 -5.66
CA CYS A 230 -14.47 19.63 -5.92
C CYS A 230 -13.76 19.74 -7.29
N GLY A 231 -13.76 18.69 -8.11
CA GLY A 231 -13.12 18.67 -9.43
C GLY A 231 -11.64 18.23 -9.43
N LYS A 232 -11.01 18.10 -8.26
CA LYS A 232 -9.61 17.63 -8.18
C LYS A 232 -9.50 16.14 -8.55
N ALA A 233 -8.60 15.82 -9.46
CA ALA A 233 -8.25 14.43 -9.80
C ALA A 233 -7.28 13.84 -8.77
N LEU A 234 -7.61 12.67 -8.23
CA LEU A 234 -6.86 11.94 -7.21
C LEU A 234 -6.37 10.60 -7.79
N PRO A 235 -5.06 10.27 -7.68
CA PRO A 235 -4.55 8.98 -8.14
C PRO A 235 -5.11 7.81 -7.31
N SER A 236 -5.54 6.75 -8.00
CA SER A 236 -6.17 5.58 -7.36
C SER A 236 -5.16 4.52 -6.89
N THR A 237 -3.91 4.53 -7.39
CA THR A 237 -2.88 3.52 -7.07
C THR A 237 -1.62 4.14 -6.47
N LEU A 238 -0.83 3.33 -5.75
CA LEU A 238 0.46 3.78 -5.20
C LEU A 238 1.43 4.26 -6.29
N MET A 239 1.48 3.56 -7.43
CA MET A 239 2.38 3.86 -8.54
C MET A 239 2.01 5.17 -9.26
N THR A 240 0.73 5.52 -9.31
CA THR A 240 0.24 6.75 -9.96
C THR A 240 0.32 7.99 -9.06
N GLY A 241 0.74 7.83 -7.80
CA GLY A 241 0.98 8.95 -6.89
C GLY A 241 0.10 8.99 -5.64
N ARG A 242 -0.74 7.97 -5.36
CA ARG A 242 -1.59 7.94 -4.16
C ARG A 242 -0.80 8.11 -2.85
N ARG A 243 0.46 7.68 -2.84
CA ARG A 243 1.40 7.83 -1.72
C ARG A 243 1.68 9.28 -1.29
N GLY A 244 1.45 10.26 -2.17
CA GLY A 244 1.67 11.68 -1.87
C GLY A 244 0.49 12.36 -1.19
N LEU A 245 -0.63 11.66 -1.01
CA LEU A 245 -1.82 12.20 -0.36
C LEU A 245 -1.75 11.96 1.15
N ALA A 246 -2.20 12.95 1.93
CA ALA A 246 -2.35 12.78 3.37
C ALA A 246 -3.32 11.63 3.66
N ALA A 247 -2.92 10.73 4.56
CA ALA A 247 -3.66 9.52 4.88
C ALA A 247 -4.07 9.52 6.36
N ARG A 248 -5.22 8.90 6.65
CA ARG A 248 -5.75 8.68 8.01
C ARG A 248 -6.07 7.21 8.22
N CYS A 249 -5.99 6.77 9.47
CA CYS A 249 -6.39 5.43 9.86
C CYS A 249 -7.92 5.28 9.72
N PRO A 250 -8.43 4.23 9.06
CA PRO A 250 -9.88 4.04 8.90
C PRO A 250 -10.60 3.70 10.22
N HIS A 251 -9.87 3.31 11.25
CA HIS A 251 -10.43 2.88 12.54
C HIS A 251 -10.41 3.97 13.60
N CYS A 252 -9.30 4.71 13.73
CA CYS A 252 -9.12 5.73 14.77
C CYS A 252 -9.00 7.16 14.24
N ASP A 253 -9.08 7.33 12.92
CA ASP A 253 -9.08 8.63 12.22
C ASP A 253 -7.84 9.51 12.50
N ARG A 254 -6.76 8.96 13.07
CA ARG A 254 -5.49 9.67 13.24
C ARG A 254 -4.68 9.67 11.94
N ASN A 255 -3.92 10.74 11.71
CA ASN A 255 -3.07 10.91 10.53
C ASN A 255 -2.00 9.82 10.48
N LEU A 256 -1.72 9.27 9.31
CA LEU A 256 -0.68 8.26 9.14
C LEU A 256 0.56 8.91 8.51
N PRO A 257 1.78 8.53 8.95
CA PRO A 257 3.00 8.94 8.27
C PRO A 257 2.99 8.54 6.79
N PRO A 258 3.58 9.34 5.87
CA PRO A 258 3.60 9.04 4.43
C PRO A 258 4.27 7.69 4.07
N ALA A 259 5.17 7.20 4.93
CA ALA A 259 5.84 5.91 4.76
C ALA A 259 4.90 4.70 4.99
N VAL A 260 3.76 4.90 5.66
CA VAL A 260 2.79 3.82 5.90
C VAL A 260 2.15 3.40 4.58
N GLY A 261 2.25 2.11 4.27
CA GLY A 261 1.69 1.54 3.03
C GLY A 261 2.60 1.62 1.80
N THR A 262 3.77 2.24 1.92
CA THR A 262 4.80 2.28 0.87
C THR A 262 6.04 1.46 1.23
N THR A 263 6.30 1.29 2.52
CA THR A 263 7.49 0.61 3.04
C THR A 263 7.07 -0.50 4.02
N ARG A 264 7.88 -1.55 4.13
CA ARG A 264 7.68 -2.61 5.14
C ARG A 264 7.86 -2.01 6.53
N VAL A 265 6.84 -2.20 7.38
CA VAL A 265 6.86 -1.84 8.79
C VAL A 265 7.57 -2.94 9.59
N VAL A 266 8.37 -2.54 10.59
CA VAL A 266 9.06 -3.44 11.53
C VAL A 266 8.70 -3.01 12.95
N HIS A 267 8.05 -3.88 13.72
CA HIS A 267 7.65 -3.60 15.10
C HIS A 267 8.66 -4.20 16.08
N LEU A 268 9.35 -3.34 16.86
CA LEU A 268 10.31 -3.77 17.88
C LEU A 268 9.90 -3.21 19.26
N PRO A 269 9.19 -3.98 20.10
CA PRO A 269 8.96 -3.62 21.49
C PRO A 269 10.21 -3.78 22.36
N LEU A 270 10.41 -2.83 23.28
CA LEU A 270 11.38 -2.91 24.36
C LEU A 270 10.71 -3.57 25.57
N ILE A 271 11.30 -4.64 26.08
CA ILE A 271 10.79 -5.42 27.21
C ILE A 271 11.83 -5.38 28.32
N GLY A 272 11.43 -5.16 29.56
CA GLY A 272 12.37 -4.95 30.67
C GLY A 272 11.64 -4.55 31.94
N GLY A 273 12.23 -4.85 33.11
CA GLY A 273 11.75 -4.34 34.40
C GLY A 273 11.66 -2.81 34.45
N THR A 274 10.90 -2.30 35.41
CA THR A 274 10.91 -0.87 35.76
C THR A 274 12.33 -0.50 36.20
N SER A 275 12.84 0.64 35.73
CA SER A 275 14.24 1.07 35.98
C SER A 275 15.35 0.22 35.35
N ALA A 276 15.03 -0.76 34.50
CA ALA A 276 16.02 -1.51 33.72
C ALA A 276 16.75 -0.67 32.65
N GLY A 277 16.32 0.57 32.42
CA GLY A 277 16.94 1.50 31.48
C GLY A 277 16.36 1.49 30.07
N LYS A 278 15.11 1.04 29.87
CA LYS A 278 14.43 0.99 28.55
C LYS A 278 14.44 2.36 27.84
N THR A 279 13.96 3.41 28.50
CA THR A 279 13.89 4.76 27.93
C THR A 279 15.28 5.36 27.65
N MET A 280 16.26 5.10 28.54
CA MET A 280 17.67 5.48 28.31
C MET A 280 18.25 4.75 27.09
N LEU A 281 17.99 3.45 26.97
CA LEU A 281 18.43 2.65 25.83
C LEU A 281 17.75 3.10 24.54
N LEU A 282 16.46 3.46 24.57
CA LEU A 282 15.76 4.05 23.42
C LEU A 282 16.50 5.29 22.92
N ALA A 283 16.84 6.23 23.81
CA ALA A 283 17.59 7.41 23.44
C ALA A 283 18.99 7.08 22.88
N ALA A 284 19.72 6.16 23.53
CA ALA A 284 21.03 5.71 23.07
C ALA A 284 20.97 5.05 21.68
N MET A 285 19.93 4.26 21.41
CA MET A 285 19.68 3.67 20.09
C MET A 285 19.41 4.74 19.03
N LEU A 286 18.66 5.80 19.36
CA LEU A 286 18.38 6.90 18.44
C LEU A 286 19.64 7.66 18.06
N ASP A 287 20.44 8.05 19.06
CA ASP A 287 21.71 8.75 18.82
C ASP A 287 22.72 7.85 18.12
N GLY A 288 22.73 6.56 18.45
CA GLY A 288 23.53 5.54 17.76
C GLY A 288 23.16 5.39 16.29
N LEU A 289 21.87 5.29 15.96
CA LEU A 289 21.39 5.20 14.58
C LEU A 289 21.74 6.47 13.78
N ARG A 290 21.64 7.65 14.40
CA ARG A 290 22.08 8.92 13.81
C ARG A 290 23.60 8.93 13.57
N SER A 291 24.39 8.50 14.55
CA SER A 291 25.86 8.37 14.41
C SER A 291 26.23 7.45 13.25
N TRP A 292 25.61 6.27 13.15
CA TRP A 292 25.77 5.39 11.99
C TRP A 292 25.34 6.05 10.68
N SER A 293 24.29 6.88 10.68
CA SER A 293 23.85 7.59 9.48
C SER A 293 24.86 8.61 8.95
N HIS A 294 25.72 9.16 9.81
CA HIS A 294 26.76 10.11 9.40
C HIS A 294 28.00 9.41 8.83
N GLU A 295 28.36 8.24 9.35
CA GLU A 295 29.60 7.54 9.02
C GLU A 295 29.41 6.36 8.04
N SER A 296 28.16 5.99 7.72
CA SER A 296 27.86 4.85 6.85
C SER A 296 26.79 5.19 5.81
N GLY A 297 26.58 4.31 4.82
CA GLY A 297 25.48 4.42 3.84
C GLY A 297 24.08 4.19 4.42
N LEU A 298 23.91 4.29 5.75
CA LEU A 298 22.65 4.22 6.47
C LEU A 298 21.92 5.57 6.37
N THR A 299 20.62 5.56 6.11
CA THR A 299 19.76 6.75 6.18
C THR A 299 18.76 6.60 7.31
N VAL A 300 18.61 7.63 8.14
CA VAL A 300 17.67 7.62 9.27
C VAL A 300 16.89 8.92 9.27
N GLU A 301 15.58 8.81 9.07
CA GLU A 301 14.64 9.96 9.06
C GLU A 301 13.51 9.71 10.06
N TYR A 302 13.00 10.76 10.70
CA TYR A 302 11.77 10.65 11.49
C TYR A 302 10.55 10.50 10.56
N ALA A 303 9.62 9.61 10.90
CA ALA A 303 8.47 9.35 10.04
C ALA A 303 7.46 10.52 10.02
N SER A 304 7.41 11.32 11.09
CA SER A 304 6.57 12.51 11.21
C SER A 304 7.23 13.62 12.03
N PRO A 305 6.76 14.88 11.90
CA PRO A 305 7.19 15.98 12.77
C PRO A 305 6.93 15.72 14.26
N ASP A 306 5.89 14.96 14.59
CA ASP A 306 5.59 14.58 15.98
C ASP A 306 6.66 13.65 16.55
N ASP A 307 7.18 12.71 15.74
CA ASP A 307 8.27 11.81 16.18
C ASP A 307 9.58 12.57 16.39
N LEU A 308 9.86 13.58 15.53
CA LEU A 308 11.01 14.45 15.70
C LEU A 308 10.92 15.27 16.99
N ARG A 309 9.75 15.85 17.27
CA ARG A 309 9.50 16.59 18.52
C ARG A 309 9.71 15.71 19.74
N GLU A 310 9.13 14.52 19.74
CA GLU A 310 9.24 13.56 20.83
C GLU A 310 10.71 13.17 21.09
N ALA A 311 11.48 12.86 20.05
CA ALA A 311 12.90 12.57 20.16
C ALA A 311 13.72 13.76 20.68
N ASN A 312 13.40 14.98 20.26
CA ASN A 312 14.08 16.19 20.74
C ASN A 312 13.78 16.47 22.22
N THR A 313 12.53 16.30 22.67
CA THR A 313 12.15 16.45 24.08
C THR A 313 12.89 15.42 24.95
N LEU A 314 13.02 14.18 24.47
CA LEU A 314 13.79 13.14 25.15
C LEU A 314 15.27 13.54 25.26
N GLY A 315 15.89 13.96 24.15
CA GLY A 315 17.29 14.39 24.13
C GLY A 315 17.57 15.60 25.03
N GLN A 316 16.69 16.60 25.05
CA GLN A 316 16.81 17.77 25.93
C GLN A 316 16.73 17.40 27.41
N SER A 317 15.81 16.49 27.77
CA SER A 317 15.65 16.03 29.15
C SER A 317 16.92 15.31 29.64
N LEU A 318 17.51 14.48 28.77
CA LEU A 318 18.77 13.79 29.03
C LEU A 318 19.94 14.75 29.18
N ASN A 319 20.07 15.73 28.29
CA ASN A 319 21.13 16.73 28.37
C ASN A 319 21.05 17.57 29.65
N ARG A 320 19.84 17.85 30.14
CA ARG A 320 19.64 18.69 31.34
C ARG A 320 19.83 17.93 32.65
N THR A 321 19.35 16.68 32.72
CA THR A 321 19.27 15.94 34.00
C THR A 321 20.18 14.72 34.07
N GLY A 322 20.80 14.33 32.95
CA GLY A 322 21.60 13.11 32.83
C GLY A 322 20.79 11.81 32.81
N TRP A 323 19.45 11.89 32.92
CA TRP A 323 18.56 10.74 33.02
C TRP A 323 17.24 10.98 32.28
N ALA A 324 16.63 9.91 31.77
CA ALA A 324 15.26 9.96 31.30
C ALA A 324 14.33 9.99 32.52
N LEU A 325 13.37 10.92 32.54
CA LEU A 325 12.30 10.93 33.55
C LEU A 325 11.49 9.62 33.46
N LYS A 326 10.98 9.14 34.60
CA LYS A 326 10.11 7.96 34.63
C LYS A 326 8.91 8.20 33.71
N THR A 327 8.68 7.30 32.75
CA THR A 327 7.52 7.34 31.87
C THR A 327 6.24 7.18 32.71
N GLN A 328 5.50 8.27 32.93
CA GLN A 328 4.25 8.27 33.69
C GLN A 328 3.05 8.20 32.74
N GLY A 329 2.21 7.16 32.88
CA GLY A 329 0.82 7.09 32.39
C GLY A 329 0.61 7.04 30.86
N GLY A 330 -0.23 6.09 30.41
CA GLY A 330 -0.74 6.03 29.02
C GLY A 330 -0.26 4.82 28.22
N GLN A 331 -0.98 4.49 27.15
CA GLN A 331 -0.58 3.42 26.22
C GLN A 331 0.57 3.92 25.32
N PRO A 332 1.65 3.13 25.13
CA PRO A 332 2.83 3.59 24.42
C PRO A 332 2.52 3.85 22.94
N ARG A 333 2.74 5.10 22.52
CA ARG A 333 2.88 5.43 21.10
C ARG A 333 4.26 4.96 20.65
N ALA A 334 4.34 4.29 19.50
CA ALA A 334 5.63 3.95 18.91
C ALA A 334 6.34 5.21 18.39
N LEU A 335 7.63 5.32 18.68
CA LEU A 335 8.50 6.25 17.97
C LEU A 335 8.83 5.67 16.60
N MET A 336 8.58 6.45 15.54
CA MET A 336 8.63 5.96 14.16
C MET A 336 9.82 6.55 13.40
N LEU A 337 10.64 5.66 12.84
CA LEU A 337 11.82 6.02 12.03
C LEU A 337 11.77 5.34 10.67
N LEU A 338 12.15 6.05 9.63
CA LEU A 338 12.42 5.49 8.32
C LEU A 338 13.92 5.22 8.20
N VAL A 339 14.29 3.94 8.27
CA VAL A 339 15.67 3.48 8.24
C VAL A 339 15.97 2.85 6.88
N GLY A 340 16.96 3.35 6.16
CA GLY A 340 17.36 2.87 4.85
C GLY A 340 18.82 2.48 4.76
N HIS A 341 19.13 1.56 3.85
CA HIS A 341 20.50 1.25 3.45
C HIS A 341 20.51 0.82 1.98
N GLY A 342 21.21 1.58 1.13
CA GLY A 342 21.11 1.45 -0.32
C GLY A 342 19.67 1.64 -0.82
N ARG A 343 19.16 0.70 -1.62
CA ARG A 343 17.80 0.79 -2.21
C ARG A 343 16.67 0.30 -1.29
N ARG A 344 16.98 -0.25 -0.11
CA ARG A 344 15.98 -0.84 0.79
C ARG A 344 15.72 0.10 1.98
N ARG A 345 14.46 0.28 2.33
CA ARG A 345 14.00 1.07 3.48
C ARG A 345 13.07 0.25 4.37
N ARG A 346 13.01 0.56 5.66
CA ARG A 346 12.11 -0.01 6.67
C ARG A 346 11.52 1.11 7.49
N LEU A 347 10.22 1.03 7.76
CA LEU A 347 9.56 1.89 8.73
C LEU A 347 9.62 1.19 10.08
N LEU A 348 10.57 1.58 10.91
CA LEU A 348 10.84 1.02 12.23
C LEU A 348 9.92 1.68 13.27
N TYR A 349 9.20 0.86 14.02
CA TYR A 349 8.39 1.26 15.17
C TYR A 349 9.05 0.74 16.45
N LEU A 350 9.52 1.66 17.29
CA LEU A 350 10.09 1.37 18.60
C LEU A 350 9.04 1.64 19.68
N TYR A 351 8.68 0.63 20.46
CA TYR A 351 7.74 0.77 21.57
C TYR A 351 8.50 0.75 22.89
N ASP A 352 8.36 1.79 23.71
CA ASP A 352 8.84 1.83 25.10
C ASP A 352 7.63 1.71 26.05
N PRO A 353 7.16 0.48 26.34
CA PRO A 353 6.07 0.29 27.29
C PRO A 353 6.53 0.60 28.71
N MET A 354 5.57 1.03 29.53
CA MET A 354 5.78 1.23 30.96
C MET A 354 6.18 -0.09 31.64
N GLY A 355 7.22 -0.07 32.49
CA GLY A 355 7.74 -1.27 33.16
C GLY A 355 6.77 -1.92 34.16
N GLU A 356 5.74 -1.19 34.60
CA GLU A 356 4.73 -1.68 35.54
C GLU A 356 3.67 -2.58 34.85
N SER A 357 3.64 -2.61 33.52
CA SER A 357 2.60 -3.31 32.74
C SER A 357 2.61 -4.84 32.87
N PHE A 358 3.70 -5.43 33.39
CA PHE A 358 3.86 -6.88 33.51
C PHE A 358 3.42 -7.46 34.86
N ARG A 359 3.02 -6.60 35.82
CA ARG A 359 2.57 -7.05 37.17
C ARG A 359 1.09 -7.41 37.20
N ASP A 360 0.26 -6.73 36.42
CA ASP A 360 -1.20 -6.90 36.45
C ASP A 360 -1.71 -7.61 35.18
N ALA A 361 -2.08 -8.88 35.34
CA ALA A 361 -2.72 -9.71 34.30
C ALA A 361 -4.02 -9.08 33.72
N ASP A 362 -4.68 -8.19 34.46
CA ASP A 362 -5.88 -7.46 34.00
C ASP A 362 -5.59 -6.42 32.89
N THR A 363 -4.32 -6.07 32.63
CA THR A 363 -3.93 -5.14 31.55
C THR A 363 -3.85 -5.78 30.15
N THR A 364 -4.25 -7.06 30.03
CA THR A 364 -4.23 -7.86 28.78
C THR A 364 -4.91 -7.17 27.58
N ARG A 365 -5.80 -6.18 27.79
CA ARG A 365 -6.43 -5.39 26.70
C ARG A 365 -5.56 -4.28 26.09
N GLY A 366 -4.42 -3.92 26.69
CA GLY A 366 -3.60 -2.76 26.29
C GLY A 366 -2.45 -3.03 25.33
N GLN A 367 -2.04 -4.29 25.16
CA GLN A 367 -0.74 -4.63 24.53
C GLN A 367 -0.87 -5.25 23.12
N GLY A 368 -1.87 -4.84 22.35
CA GLY A 368 -2.09 -5.31 20.97
C GLY A 368 -0.90 -5.10 20.03
N TYR A 369 0.08 -4.26 20.39
CA TYR A 369 1.32 -4.10 19.64
C TYR A 369 2.24 -5.35 19.69
N LEU A 370 2.21 -6.14 20.77
CA LEU A 370 3.04 -7.36 20.92
C LEU A 370 2.66 -8.46 19.92
N ALA A 371 1.37 -8.59 19.61
CA ALA A 371 0.87 -9.52 18.58
C ALA A 371 1.42 -9.22 17.17
N HIS A 372 2.14 -8.11 17.03
CA HIS A 372 2.66 -7.61 15.76
C HIS A 372 4.18 -7.50 15.74
N ALA A 373 4.88 -7.88 16.81
CA ALA A 373 6.33 -7.84 16.89
C ALA A 373 6.98 -8.61 15.73
N ASP A 374 8.00 -8.00 15.12
CA ASP A 374 8.88 -8.65 14.13
C ASP A 374 10.21 -9.09 14.78
N GLY A 375 10.46 -8.64 16.02
CA GLY A 375 11.59 -8.99 16.87
C GLY A 375 11.45 -8.29 18.23
N VAL A 376 12.22 -8.72 19.23
CA VAL A 376 12.10 -8.20 20.61
C VAL A 376 13.44 -7.62 21.06
N LEU A 377 13.40 -6.49 21.75
CA LEU A 377 14.54 -5.92 22.47
C LEU A 377 14.35 -6.22 23.97
N LEU A 378 15.10 -7.19 24.49
CA LEU A 378 15.05 -7.55 25.92
C LEU A 378 16.10 -6.75 26.69
N VAL A 379 15.65 -5.73 27.41
CA VAL A 379 16.45 -4.85 28.25
C VAL A 379 16.66 -5.53 29.61
N THR A 380 17.92 -5.91 29.84
CA THR A 380 18.35 -6.75 30.95
C THR A 380 19.19 -5.93 31.92
N ASP A 381 18.74 -5.82 33.16
CA ASP A 381 19.56 -5.29 34.25
C ASP A 381 20.03 -6.44 35.14
N VAL A 382 21.29 -6.84 35.00
CA VAL A 382 21.85 -7.95 35.76
C VAL A 382 22.01 -7.63 37.24
N LEU A 383 22.07 -6.35 37.63
CA LEU A 383 22.17 -5.93 39.03
C LEU A 383 20.88 -6.18 39.82
N ALA A 384 19.76 -6.38 39.12
CA ALA A 384 18.49 -6.76 39.72
C ALA A 384 18.38 -8.27 39.98
N ALA A 385 19.27 -9.08 39.39
CA ALA A 385 19.21 -10.53 39.54
C ALA A 385 19.60 -10.98 40.97
N PRO A 386 18.79 -11.79 41.67
CA PRO A 386 19.11 -12.23 43.02
C PRO A 386 20.43 -13.00 43.13
N VAL A 387 20.78 -13.77 42.09
CA VAL A 387 22.06 -14.53 42.02
C VAL A 387 23.27 -13.60 41.96
N VAL A 388 23.18 -12.53 41.16
CA VAL A 388 24.24 -11.52 41.02
C VAL A 388 24.38 -10.72 42.32
N ARG A 389 23.27 -10.29 42.93
CA ARG A 389 23.29 -9.54 44.20
C ARG A 389 23.93 -10.33 45.34
N ARG A 390 23.72 -11.65 45.40
CA ARG A 390 24.35 -12.53 46.39
C ARG A 390 25.85 -12.68 46.21
N ALA A 391 26.38 -12.41 45.02
CA ALA A 391 27.81 -12.49 44.71
C ALA A 391 28.58 -11.18 45.01
N LEU A 392 27.89 -10.07 45.29
CA LEU A 392 28.53 -8.77 45.54
C LEU A 392 29.14 -8.69 46.94
N HIS A 393 30.34 -8.12 47.04
CA HIS A 393 30.95 -7.75 48.32
C HIS A 393 30.34 -6.42 48.86
N ALA A 394 30.58 -6.13 50.14
CA ALA A 394 29.95 -4.99 50.83
C ALA A 394 30.19 -3.63 50.13
N GLY A 395 31.42 -3.37 49.65
CA GLY A 395 31.75 -2.12 48.95
C GLY A 395 31.11 -1.99 47.55
N ASP A 396 30.82 -3.10 46.90
CA ASP A 396 30.16 -3.14 45.59
C ASP A 396 28.63 -3.13 45.68
N THR A 397 28.08 -3.51 46.84
CA THR A 397 26.64 -3.46 47.10
C THR A 397 26.13 -2.01 47.03
N GLU A 398 26.82 -1.06 47.67
CA GLU A 398 26.46 0.36 47.63
C GLU A 398 26.56 0.92 46.19
N ARG A 399 27.60 0.55 45.44
CA ARG A 399 27.78 0.96 44.04
C ARG A 399 26.67 0.40 43.14
N ALA A 400 26.28 -0.85 43.35
CA ALA A 400 25.18 -1.47 42.62
C ALA A 400 23.83 -0.81 42.95
N GLU A 401 23.58 -0.47 44.22
CA GLU A 401 22.37 0.26 44.64
C GLU A 401 22.33 1.69 44.06
N ALA A 402 23.47 2.39 44.00
CA ALA A 402 23.58 3.70 43.37
C ALA A 402 23.24 3.67 41.86
N ALA A 403 23.43 2.52 41.20
CA ALA A 403 23.02 2.29 39.81
C ALA A 403 21.51 2.04 39.66
N ARG A 404 20.74 2.11 40.76
CA ARG A 404 19.28 1.98 40.84
C ARG A 404 18.76 0.75 40.12
N PRO A 405 19.06 -0.47 40.59
CA PRO A 405 18.68 -1.71 39.93
C PRO A 405 17.19 -1.78 39.58
N ALA A 406 16.87 -2.53 38.54
CA ALA A 406 15.49 -2.79 38.16
C ALA A 406 14.71 -3.47 39.30
N ASP A 407 13.39 -3.35 39.25
CA ASP A 407 12.48 -3.95 40.24
C ASP A 407 12.36 -5.47 40.10
N LEU A 408 12.54 -5.99 38.89
CA LEU A 408 12.54 -7.41 38.56
C LEU A 408 13.87 -7.79 37.90
N GLY A 409 14.38 -8.96 38.26
CA GLY A 409 15.54 -9.54 37.61
C GLY A 409 15.25 -9.97 36.17
N PRO A 410 16.30 -10.31 35.40
CA PRO A 410 16.17 -10.69 34.00
C PRO A 410 15.31 -11.94 33.74
N VAL A 411 15.43 -12.96 34.61
CA VAL A 411 14.70 -14.22 34.47
C VAL A 411 13.21 -14.00 34.73
N GLU A 412 12.88 -13.24 35.78
CA GLU A 412 11.52 -12.89 36.17
C GLU A 412 10.85 -12.00 35.11
N THR A 413 11.58 -11.02 34.58
CA THR A 413 11.12 -10.16 33.49
C THR A 413 10.77 -10.98 32.24
N TYR A 414 11.63 -11.93 31.88
CA TYR A 414 11.40 -12.81 30.73
C TYR A 414 10.22 -13.78 30.97
N ALA A 415 10.08 -14.33 32.17
CA ALA A 415 8.94 -15.16 32.55
C ALA A 415 7.61 -14.39 32.47
N GLY A 416 7.56 -13.14 32.93
CA GLY A 416 6.38 -12.28 32.80
C GLY A 416 6.02 -11.99 31.34
N PHE A 417 7.02 -11.60 30.53
CA PHE A 417 6.84 -11.34 29.10
C PHE A 417 6.33 -12.56 28.32
N THR A 418 6.90 -13.74 28.61
CA THR A 418 6.46 -14.96 27.96
C THR A 418 4.99 -15.22 28.25
N GLY A 419 4.54 -15.13 29.50
CA GLY A 419 3.12 -15.27 29.87
C GLY A 419 2.20 -14.41 28.99
N GLU A 420 2.52 -13.13 28.81
CA GLU A 420 1.74 -12.21 27.96
C GLU A 420 1.76 -12.61 26.48
N LEU A 421 2.93 -12.99 25.95
CA LEU A 421 3.07 -13.38 24.56
C LEU A 421 2.30 -14.66 24.22
N GLN A 422 2.17 -15.58 25.18
CA GLN A 422 1.31 -16.77 25.07
C GLN A 422 -0.17 -16.38 25.03
N GLY A 423 -0.60 -15.45 25.90
CA GLY A 423 -1.97 -14.95 25.94
C GLY A 423 -2.42 -14.25 24.65
N LEU A 424 -1.48 -13.69 23.88
CA LEU A 424 -1.74 -13.04 22.59
C LEU A 424 -1.62 -13.97 21.36
N GLY A 425 -1.49 -15.29 21.58
CA GLY A 425 -1.38 -16.29 20.51
C GLY A 425 -0.03 -16.30 19.79
N GLY A 426 1.05 -15.91 20.49
CA GLY A 426 2.36 -15.61 19.93
C GLY A 426 3.11 -16.78 19.29
N ARG A 427 3.90 -16.45 18.26
CA ARG A 427 4.82 -17.33 17.51
C ARG A 427 6.26 -17.16 18.00
N ARG A 428 6.53 -17.43 19.28
CA ARG A 428 7.85 -17.25 19.92
C ARG A 428 9.02 -17.78 19.08
N GLY A 429 8.92 -19.04 18.64
CA GLY A 429 9.94 -19.70 17.83
C GLY A 429 10.18 -19.12 16.43
N ARG A 430 9.51 -18.03 16.04
CA ARG A 430 9.73 -17.32 14.76
C ARG A 430 10.30 -15.91 14.95
N LEU A 431 10.41 -15.42 16.18
CA LEU A 431 10.91 -14.08 16.49
C LEU A 431 12.41 -14.13 16.83
N PRO A 432 13.22 -13.18 16.36
CA PRO A 432 14.54 -12.94 16.92
C PRO A 432 14.44 -12.08 18.19
N VAL A 433 15.30 -12.35 19.17
CA VAL A 433 15.48 -11.54 20.38
C VAL A 433 16.87 -10.95 20.44
N ALA A 434 16.94 -9.64 20.69
CA ALA A 434 18.17 -8.93 20.97
C ALA A 434 18.19 -8.56 22.45
N THR A 435 19.07 -9.21 23.21
CA THR A 435 19.21 -9.01 24.65
C THR A 435 20.27 -7.96 24.90
N VAL A 436 19.88 -6.88 25.57
CA VAL A 436 20.76 -5.75 25.86
C VAL A 436 20.92 -5.62 27.36
N VAL A 437 22.10 -5.98 27.85
CA VAL A 437 22.52 -5.75 29.23
C VAL A 437 22.84 -4.27 29.38
N THR A 438 22.11 -3.58 30.23
CA THR A 438 22.27 -2.14 30.46
C THR A 438 23.22 -1.87 31.63
N LYS A 439 23.50 -0.57 31.87
CA LYS A 439 24.29 -0.09 33.02
C LYS A 439 25.73 -0.61 33.04
N ARG A 440 26.32 -0.79 31.85
CA ARG A 440 27.74 -1.17 31.73
C ARG A 440 28.68 -0.25 32.50
N ASP A 441 28.37 1.05 32.58
CA ASP A 441 29.14 2.03 33.35
C ASP A 441 29.17 1.75 34.85
N ALA A 442 28.16 1.07 35.39
CA ALA A 442 28.16 0.57 36.75
C ALA A 442 28.90 -0.77 36.85
N LEU A 443 28.65 -1.69 35.92
CA LEU A 443 29.28 -3.02 35.89
C LEU A 443 30.80 -2.96 35.79
N ASP A 444 31.35 -2.05 34.97
CA ASP A 444 32.79 -1.87 34.79
C ASP A 444 33.51 -1.37 36.07
N ARG A 445 32.75 -0.93 37.09
CA ARG A 445 33.26 -0.42 38.38
C ARG A 445 33.09 -1.40 39.54
N LEU A 446 32.50 -2.57 39.30
CA LEU A 446 32.35 -3.61 40.32
C LEU A 446 33.55 -4.54 40.23
N ASP A 447 34.17 -4.80 41.37
CA ASP A 447 35.33 -5.69 41.49
C ASP A 447 34.88 -7.13 41.80
N SER A 448 33.67 -7.30 42.36
CA SER A 448 33.07 -8.57 42.76
C SER A 448 32.58 -9.42 41.57
N LEU A 449 32.52 -8.86 40.36
CA LEU A 449 32.03 -9.54 39.16
C LEU A 449 33.10 -9.51 38.06
N PRO A 450 33.20 -10.57 37.23
CA PRO A 450 34.02 -10.52 36.04
C PRO A 450 33.52 -9.39 35.11
N ARG A 451 34.47 -8.66 34.52
CA ARG A 451 34.12 -7.56 33.61
C ARG A 451 33.37 -8.10 32.38
N PRO A 452 32.39 -7.35 31.85
CA PRO A 452 31.66 -7.77 30.66
C PRO A 452 32.61 -8.00 29.47
N ALA A 453 32.63 -9.24 28.97
CA ALA A 453 33.48 -9.66 27.86
C ALA A 453 32.65 -10.33 26.76
N GLU A 454 33.20 -10.32 25.54
CA GLU A 454 32.63 -11.08 24.42
C GLU A 454 33.20 -12.51 24.42
N PRO A 455 32.39 -13.55 24.12
CA PRO A 455 30.96 -13.48 23.81
C PRO A 455 30.10 -13.25 25.07
N VAL A 456 29.15 -12.30 24.99
CA VAL A 456 28.34 -11.85 26.14
C VAL A 456 27.53 -12.99 26.77
N GLU A 457 27.07 -13.97 25.99
CA GLU A 457 26.37 -15.15 26.51
C GLU A 457 27.21 -16.01 27.46
N ALA A 458 28.51 -16.11 27.23
CA ALA A 458 29.42 -16.85 28.11
C ALA A 458 29.61 -16.10 29.43
N TRP A 459 29.78 -14.77 29.34
CA TRP A 459 29.83 -13.90 30.53
C TRP A 459 28.53 -13.94 31.33
N LEU A 460 27.36 -13.91 30.68
CA LEU A 460 26.06 -14.06 31.36
C LEU A 460 25.95 -15.40 32.09
N ALA A 461 26.46 -16.49 31.50
CA ALA A 461 26.48 -17.80 32.15
C ALA A 461 27.44 -17.83 33.36
N GLU A 462 28.60 -17.19 33.25
CA GLU A 462 29.59 -17.07 34.33
C GLU A 462 29.03 -16.36 35.57
N ILE A 463 28.23 -15.30 35.37
CA ILE A 463 27.58 -14.58 36.48
C ILE A 463 26.27 -15.23 36.98
N GLY A 464 25.98 -16.46 36.56
CA GLY A 464 24.85 -17.25 37.04
C GLY A 464 23.52 -17.01 36.34
N LEU A 465 23.52 -16.48 35.11
CA LEU A 465 22.33 -16.29 34.26
C LEU A 465 22.29 -17.26 33.07
N ASP A 466 22.87 -18.45 33.23
CA ASP A 466 22.90 -19.52 32.23
C ASP A 466 21.49 -20.02 31.86
N GLU A 467 20.57 -20.05 32.83
CA GLU A 467 19.16 -20.37 32.59
C GLU A 467 18.51 -19.41 31.57
N LEU A 468 18.75 -18.10 31.73
CA LEU A 468 18.21 -17.08 30.82
C LEU A 468 18.74 -17.29 29.40
N VAL A 469 20.05 -17.51 29.26
CA VAL A 469 20.71 -17.72 27.95
C VAL A 469 20.15 -18.95 27.26
N ARG A 470 20.00 -20.06 27.98
CA ARG A 470 19.42 -21.30 27.45
C ARG A 470 17.96 -21.12 27.05
N ALA A 471 17.15 -20.48 27.90
CA ALA A 471 15.74 -20.27 27.64
C ALA A 471 15.52 -19.39 26.40
N LEU A 472 16.26 -18.29 26.27
CA LEU A 472 16.21 -17.41 25.10
C LEU A 472 16.66 -18.13 23.82
N GLY A 473 17.70 -18.97 23.91
CA GLY A 473 18.17 -19.79 22.80
C GLY A 473 17.16 -20.85 22.35
N HIS A 474 16.33 -21.36 23.27
CA HIS A 474 15.30 -22.36 22.98
C HIS A 474 14.01 -21.72 22.44
N ASP A 475 13.55 -20.62 23.04
CA ASP A 475 12.24 -20.04 22.76
C ASP A 475 12.19 -19.19 21.48
N PHE A 476 13.32 -18.61 21.05
CA PHE A 476 13.37 -17.67 19.94
C PHE A 476 14.09 -18.25 18.71
N ALA A 477 13.75 -17.74 17.53
CA ALA A 477 14.38 -18.15 16.27
C ALA A 477 15.88 -17.79 16.21
N ALA A 478 16.28 -16.76 16.95
CA ALA A 478 17.68 -16.37 17.14
C ALA A 478 17.78 -15.48 18.39
N ALA A 479 18.82 -15.68 19.19
CA ALA A 479 19.20 -14.79 20.29
C ALA A 479 20.59 -14.20 20.02
N ARG A 480 20.78 -12.93 20.36
CA ARG A 480 22.10 -12.27 20.40
C ARG A 480 22.14 -11.28 21.55
N TYR A 481 23.32 -11.08 22.10
CA TYR A 481 23.54 -10.39 23.36
C TYR A 481 24.48 -9.20 23.17
N TRP A 482 24.24 -8.12 23.91
CA TRP A 482 25.07 -6.91 23.93
C TRP A 482 25.15 -6.35 25.35
N VAL A 483 26.25 -5.66 25.66
CA VAL A 483 26.41 -4.91 26.91
C VAL A 483 26.65 -3.44 26.59
N VAL A 484 25.78 -2.56 27.07
CA VAL A 484 25.73 -1.14 26.67
C VAL A 484 25.64 -0.23 27.89
N SER A 485 26.41 0.86 27.89
CA SER A 485 26.11 1.99 28.78
C SER A 485 25.28 3.02 28.02
N ALA A 486 23.97 3.01 28.25
CA ALA A 486 23.08 4.04 27.69
C ALA A 486 23.45 5.45 28.18
N ARG A 487 23.99 5.55 29.41
CA ARG A 487 24.49 6.80 29.97
C ARG A 487 25.73 7.30 29.23
N ALA A 488 26.71 6.44 28.96
CA ALA A 488 27.90 6.83 28.19
C ALA A 488 27.59 7.07 26.70
N ALA A 489 26.49 6.51 26.19
CA ALA A 489 26.01 6.73 24.83
C ALA A 489 25.17 8.03 24.66
N THR A 490 24.70 8.66 25.74
CA THR A 490 23.80 9.83 25.68
C THR A 490 24.28 10.98 26.55
N GLY A 491 23.80 12.20 26.30
CA GLY A 491 24.17 13.39 27.09
C GLY A 491 25.44 14.11 26.61
N ALA A 492 25.85 15.12 27.40
CA ALA A 492 27.05 15.92 27.14
C ALA A 492 28.31 15.07 27.41
N GLY A 493 29.11 14.81 26.35
CA GLY A 493 30.30 13.97 26.43
C GLY A 493 30.09 12.49 26.07
N ALA A 494 28.98 12.16 25.41
CA ALA A 494 28.71 10.80 24.98
C ALA A 494 29.79 10.25 24.01
N LEU A 495 30.17 8.99 24.24
CA LEU A 495 31.18 8.27 23.47
C LEU A 495 30.57 7.70 22.19
N ASP A 496 31.16 8.04 21.04
CA ASP A 496 30.67 7.54 19.74
C ASP A 496 30.76 6.02 19.61
N SER A 497 31.73 5.39 20.28
CA SER A 497 31.84 3.93 20.37
C SER A 497 30.64 3.29 21.08
N GLU A 498 30.16 3.88 22.18
CA GLU A 498 28.99 3.39 22.92
C GLU A 498 27.67 3.76 22.23
N ARG A 499 27.59 4.94 21.57
CA ARG A 499 26.47 5.29 20.68
C ARG A 499 26.29 4.23 19.59
N ARG A 500 27.35 3.92 18.85
CA ARG A 500 27.29 2.92 17.78
C ARG A 500 26.91 1.54 18.31
N ARG A 501 27.50 1.12 19.43
CA ARG A 501 27.17 -0.15 20.11
C ARG A 501 25.70 -0.21 20.53
N ALA A 502 25.15 0.88 21.04
CA ALA A 502 23.74 0.95 21.45
C ALA A 502 22.78 0.72 20.27
N ALA A 503 23.14 1.09 19.05
CA ALA A 503 22.31 0.88 17.86
C ALA A 503 22.43 -0.51 17.21
N GLU A 504 23.49 -1.27 17.50
CA GLU A 504 23.73 -2.60 16.92
C GLU A 504 22.58 -3.60 17.13
N PRO A 505 21.93 -3.70 18.31
CA PRO A 505 20.76 -4.56 18.52
C PRO A 505 19.65 -4.31 17.50
N VAL A 506 19.33 -3.03 17.25
CA VAL A 506 18.28 -2.64 16.29
C VAL A 506 18.73 -2.93 14.86
N LEU A 507 19.97 -2.64 14.51
CA LEU A 507 20.51 -2.94 13.18
C LEU A 507 20.53 -4.45 12.91
N TRP A 508 20.88 -5.27 13.91
CA TRP A 508 20.81 -6.73 13.82
C TRP A 508 19.38 -7.21 13.57
N LEU A 509 18.40 -6.72 14.33
CA LEU A 509 16.98 -7.05 14.13
C LEU A 509 16.48 -6.60 12.74
N LEU A 510 16.85 -5.39 12.31
CA LEU A 510 16.52 -4.90 10.97
C LEU A 510 17.15 -5.75 9.87
N SER A 511 18.36 -6.29 10.08
CA SER A 511 19.02 -7.19 9.12
C SER A 511 18.20 -8.45 8.84
N ARG A 512 17.54 -9.00 9.88
CA ARG A 512 16.64 -10.16 9.79
C ARG A 512 15.37 -9.87 8.99
N THR A 513 15.00 -8.60 8.83
CA THR A 513 13.86 -8.17 7.98
C THR A 513 14.25 -8.01 6.51
N GLY A 514 15.51 -8.32 6.15
CA GLY A 514 16.06 -8.17 4.80
C GLY A 514 16.63 -6.78 4.49
N LEU A 515 16.83 -5.93 5.51
CA LEU A 515 17.62 -4.70 5.33
C LEU A 515 19.12 -5.08 5.26
N ARG A 516 19.87 -4.54 4.30
CA ARG A 516 21.27 -4.95 4.06
C ARG A 516 22.24 -4.20 4.99
N VAL A 517 22.03 -4.29 6.30
CA VAL A 517 22.87 -3.66 7.34
C VAL A 517 23.77 -4.66 8.07
N GLY A 518 23.76 -5.94 7.66
CA GLY A 518 24.52 -6.99 8.33
C GLY A 518 26.05 -6.83 8.29
N GLY A 519 26.60 -6.07 7.33
CA GLY A 519 28.02 -5.72 7.30
C GLY A 519 28.40 -4.76 8.42
N LEU A 520 27.57 -3.75 8.68
CA LEU A 520 27.78 -2.76 9.75
C LEU A 520 27.80 -3.40 11.15
N VAL A 521 27.07 -4.50 11.32
CA VAL A 521 26.95 -5.25 12.59
C VAL A 521 28.01 -6.36 12.72
N ARG A 522 28.71 -6.71 11.63
CA ARG A 522 29.71 -7.79 11.57
C ARG A 522 31.16 -7.29 11.68
N ASP A 523 31.43 -6.01 11.42
CA ASP A 523 32.79 -5.46 11.42
C ASP A 523 33.33 -5.14 12.84
N ARG A 524 33.44 -6.16 13.73
CA ARG A 524 34.36 -6.26 14.90
C ARG A 524 34.39 -7.72 15.44
N PRO A 525 35.52 -8.27 15.92
CA PRO A 525 36.76 -8.62 15.21
C PRO A 525 36.92 -10.16 15.02
N ASP A 526 35.99 -10.86 14.36
CA ASP A 526 36.24 -12.24 13.90
C ASP A 526 37.10 -12.29 12.60
N ALA A 527 37.17 -11.16 11.88
CA ALA A 527 37.90 -11.06 10.63
C ALA A 527 39.43 -10.99 10.82
N GLN A 528 39.90 -10.46 11.96
CA GLN A 528 41.32 -10.41 12.30
C GLN A 528 41.83 -11.82 12.65
N ALA A 529 41.08 -12.55 13.50
CA ALA A 529 41.41 -13.94 13.85
C ALA A 529 41.45 -14.86 12.61
N ARG A 530 40.54 -14.69 11.65
CA ARG A 530 40.58 -15.46 10.39
C ARG A 530 41.70 -15.03 9.44
N ARG A 531 42.11 -13.76 9.42
CA ARG A 531 43.28 -13.29 8.65
C ARG A 531 44.58 -13.80 9.26
N ASP A 532 44.69 -13.79 10.58
CA ASP A 532 45.89 -14.29 11.28
C ASP A 532 45.98 -15.81 11.22
N THR A 533 44.84 -16.52 11.29
CA THR A 533 44.82 -17.99 11.09
C THR A 533 45.13 -18.38 9.65
N ARG A 534 44.74 -17.55 8.67
CA ARG A 534 45.06 -17.78 7.25
C ARG A 534 46.52 -17.44 6.95
N ALA A 535 47.03 -16.32 7.47
CA ALA A 535 48.44 -15.95 7.37
C ALA A 535 49.35 -17.01 8.03
N ARG A 536 48.93 -17.57 9.19
CA ARG A 536 49.65 -18.64 9.89
C ARG A 536 49.65 -19.96 9.12
N ARG A 537 48.51 -20.34 8.50
CA ARG A 537 48.41 -21.50 7.60
C ARG A 537 49.21 -21.33 6.31
N ASP A 538 49.29 -20.12 5.78
CA ASP A 538 50.06 -19.85 4.56
C ASP A 538 51.58 -19.87 4.84
N THR A 539 52.03 -19.53 6.05
CA THR A 539 53.43 -19.73 6.49
C THR A 539 53.76 -21.20 6.81
N GLU A 540 52.87 -21.93 7.50
CA GLU A 540 53.08 -23.36 7.80
C GLU A 540 53.06 -24.21 6.52
N GLY A 541 52.17 -23.91 5.57
CA GLY A 541 52.13 -24.57 4.26
C GLY A 541 53.32 -24.24 3.35
N ALA A 542 54.01 -23.12 3.56
CA ALA A 542 55.22 -22.77 2.81
C ALA A 542 56.48 -23.44 3.37
N GLN A 543 56.49 -23.84 4.65
CA GLN A 543 57.56 -24.64 5.25
C GLN A 543 57.45 -26.11 4.88
N ASP A 544 56.24 -26.67 4.87
CA ASP A 544 55.97 -28.07 4.51
C ASP A 544 56.34 -28.38 3.04
N VAL A 545 56.21 -27.40 2.13
CA VAL A 545 56.62 -27.55 0.72
C VAL A 545 58.14 -27.47 0.53
N ARG A 546 58.86 -26.76 1.40
CA ARG A 546 60.34 -26.71 1.36
C ARG A 546 60.98 -27.99 1.89
N ASP A 547 60.45 -28.54 2.99
CA ASP A 547 60.97 -29.79 3.57
C ASP A 547 60.72 -31.01 2.65
N VAL A 548 59.65 -31.01 1.86
CA VAL A 548 59.38 -32.06 0.86
C VAL A 548 60.26 -31.93 -0.39
N GLN A 549 60.68 -30.71 -0.77
CA GLN A 549 61.59 -30.50 -1.90
C GLN A 549 63.03 -30.87 -1.57
N ASP A 550 63.50 -30.59 -0.35
CA ASP A 550 64.87 -30.95 0.07
C ASP A 550 65.02 -32.48 0.28
N ALA A 551 63.94 -33.19 0.62
CA ALA A 551 63.96 -34.66 0.75
C ALA A 551 63.99 -35.40 -0.61
N GLN A 552 63.60 -34.76 -1.72
CA GLN A 552 63.61 -35.39 -3.06
C GLN A 552 64.93 -35.21 -3.83
N VAL A 553 65.83 -34.34 -3.39
CA VAL A 553 67.12 -34.09 -4.06
C VAL A 553 68.23 -35.05 -3.58
N GLY A 554 68.04 -35.77 -2.47
CA GLY A 554 69.06 -36.65 -1.87
C GLY A 554 69.16 -38.09 -2.41
N HIS A 555 68.37 -38.50 -3.40
CA HIS A 555 68.24 -39.93 -3.77
C HIS A 555 68.39 -40.25 -5.28
N GLY A 556 69.27 -39.54 -5.99
CA GLY A 556 69.45 -39.74 -7.43
C GLY A 556 70.88 -39.58 -7.95
N GLU A 557 71.90 -40.16 -7.31
CA GLU A 557 73.25 -40.17 -7.90
C GLU A 557 74.07 -41.40 -7.50
N GLU A 558 73.72 -42.57 -8.05
CA GLU A 558 74.63 -43.71 -8.11
C GLU A 558 74.25 -44.64 -9.27
N ARG A 559 74.92 -44.48 -10.41
CA ARG A 559 75.31 -45.53 -11.39
C ARG A 559 75.83 -44.89 -12.69
N SER A 560 77.15 -44.88 -12.84
CA SER A 560 77.91 -45.64 -13.86
C SER A 560 79.09 -44.84 -14.41
N ASN A 561 80.29 -45.21 -13.97
CA ASN A 561 81.55 -44.90 -14.63
C ASN A 561 81.73 -45.80 -15.87
N THR A 562 82.04 -45.13 -17.00
CA THR A 562 82.99 -45.43 -18.11
C THR A 562 83.69 -46.80 -18.22
N PRO A 563 84.23 -47.17 -19.41
CA PRO A 563 84.20 -46.47 -20.72
C PRO A 563 83.41 -47.19 -21.83
#